data_AF-A0A962CTD1-F1
#
_entry.id   AF-A0A962CTD1-F1
#
_cell.length_a   1.000
_cell.length_b   1.000
_cell.length_c   1.000
_cell.angle_alpha   90.00
_cell.angle_beta   90.00
_cell.angle_gamma   90.00
#
_symmetry.space_group_name_H-M   'P 1'
#
loop_
_entity.id
_entity.type
_entity.pdbx_description
1 polymer ?
#
loop_
_entity_poly.entity_id
_entity_poly.type
_entity_poly.pdbx_seq_one_letter_code
_entity_poly.pdbx_strand_id
1 'polypeptide(L)'
;TVMDELLKPGNQSTPEYIIENARLAEGTVMSLQLQMEDILKQFEKANADLKPLIEKLTPDSQDHVRQTWNKIRNENAEKFMAFFESDQEVLSAQLKLIEFYKSHAQILHADIENQRITFDDISLQEQEALLRAKIMATKAAQKDLFKKIQETNKTAQ
;
A
#
# COMPACT_ATOMS: atom_id res chain seq x y z
N THR A 1 7.09 8.66 -3.50
CA THR A 1 5.83 9.06 -2.81
C THR A 1 6.18 9.93 -1.61
N VAL A 2 5.21 10.54 -0.92
CA VAL A 2 5.50 11.28 0.34
C VAL A 2 6.25 10.38 1.32
N MET A 3 5.83 9.12 1.48
CA MET A 3 6.51 8.14 2.34
C MET A 3 7.97 7.87 1.93
N ASP A 4 8.29 7.91 0.63
CA ASP A 4 9.69 7.78 0.17
C ASP A 4 10.53 8.98 0.58
N GLU A 5 9.95 10.18 0.54
CA GLU A 5 10.61 11.40 0.99
C GLU A 5 10.90 11.33 2.48
N LEU A 6 9.95 10.85 3.30
CA LEU A 6 10.16 10.71 4.75
C LEU A 6 11.34 9.79 5.07
N LEU A 7 11.61 8.76 4.26
CA LEU A 7 12.71 7.82 4.47
C LEU A 7 14.10 8.32 4.00
N LYS A 8 14.17 9.51 3.39
CA LYS A 8 15.45 10.06 2.91
C LYS A 8 16.31 10.53 4.09
N PRO A 9 17.64 10.30 4.07
CA PRO A 9 18.55 10.73 5.13
C PRO A 9 18.48 12.21 5.46
N GLY A 10 18.30 13.10 4.48
CA GLY A 10 18.13 14.53 4.73
C GLY A 10 16.96 14.85 5.67
N ASN A 11 15.89 14.05 5.62
CA ASN A 11 14.71 14.19 6.46
C ASN A 11 14.85 13.41 7.79
N GLN A 12 15.95 12.70 8.02
CA GLN A 12 16.25 11.97 9.25
C GLN A 12 17.45 12.57 9.99
N SER A 13 17.77 13.84 9.68
CA SER A 13 18.98 14.53 10.14
C SER A 13 18.96 14.96 11.60
N THR A 14 17.79 15.02 12.22
CA THR A 14 17.61 15.37 13.64
C THR A 14 16.56 14.48 14.28
N PRO A 15 16.65 14.19 15.60
CA PRO A 15 15.61 13.45 16.32
C PRO A 15 14.23 14.08 16.18
N GLU A 16 14.14 15.41 16.14
CA GLU A 16 12.88 16.15 15.98
C GLU A 16 12.24 15.84 14.62
N TYR A 17 13.01 15.87 13.53
CA TYR A 17 12.51 15.52 12.20
C TYR A 17 12.12 14.05 12.10
N ILE A 18 12.88 13.15 12.73
CA ILE A 18 12.53 11.73 12.79
C ILE A 18 11.15 11.54 13.44
N ILE A 19 10.90 12.19 14.58
CA ILE A 19 9.63 12.11 15.31
C ILE A 19 8.48 12.73 14.52
N GLU A 20 8.70 13.91 13.92
CA GLU A 20 7.70 14.58 13.08
C GLU A 20 7.31 13.73 11.87
N ASN A 21 8.30 13.19 11.16
CA ASN A 21 8.07 12.31 10.03
C ASN A 21 7.33 11.04 10.42
N ALA A 22 7.60 10.48 11.61
CA ALA A 22 6.85 9.34 12.10
C ALA A 22 5.38 9.67 12.36
N ARG A 23 5.08 10.81 12.98
CA ARG A 23 3.67 11.25 13.17
C ARG A 23 2.96 11.49 11.84
N LEU A 24 3.65 12.12 10.88
CA LEU A 24 3.10 12.35 9.54
C LEU A 24 2.83 11.03 8.81
N ALA A 25 3.76 10.07 8.91
CA ALA A 25 3.60 8.74 8.33
C ALA A 25 2.43 7.98 8.96
N GLU A 26 2.36 7.93 10.29
CA GLU A 26 1.27 7.29 11.05
C GLU A 26 -0.10 7.85 10.62
N GLY A 27 -0.23 9.18 10.59
CA GLY A 27 -1.48 9.85 10.16
C GLY A 27 -1.84 9.59 8.70
N THR A 28 -0.84 9.61 7.81
CA THR A 28 -1.04 9.35 6.37
C THR A 28 -1.48 7.92 6.13
N VAL A 29 -0.80 6.93 6.74
CA VAL A 29 -1.12 5.51 6.58
C VAL A 29 -2.52 5.22 7.14
N MET A 30 -2.86 5.74 8.32
CA MET A 30 -4.20 5.58 8.90
C MET A 30 -5.29 6.18 8.00
N SER A 31 -5.08 7.39 7.47
CA SER A 31 -6.03 8.02 6.55
C SER A 31 -6.22 7.20 5.27
N LEU A 32 -5.15 6.64 4.71
CA LEU A 32 -5.23 5.82 3.50
C LEU A 32 -5.93 4.48 3.76
N GLN A 33 -5.69 3.87 4.93
CA GLN A 33 -6.40 2.66 5.34
C GLN A 33 -7.92 2.90 5.46
N LEU A 34 -8.33 4.00 6.09
CA LEU A 34 -9.75 4.36 6.18
C LEU A 34 -10.39 4.59 4.82
N GLN A 35 -9.70 5.30 3.91
CA GLN A 35 -10.19 5.51 2.54
C GLN A 35 -10.34 4.20 1.78
N MET A 36 -9.40 3.27 1.95
CA MET A 36 -9.47 1.95 1.32
C MET A 36 -10.64 1.13 1.86
N GLU A 37 -10.85 1.10 3.18
CA GLU A 37 -12.01 0.44 3.79
C GLU A 37 -13.33 1.02 3.27
N ASP A 38 -13.42 2.34 3.11
CA ASP A 38 -14.61 2.98 2.56
C ASP A 38 -14.87 2.57 1.10
N ILE A 39 -13.83 2.51 0.27
CA ILE A 39 -13.96 2.03 -1.12
C ILE A 39 -14.46 0.58 -1.15
N LEU A 40 -13.88 -0.31 -0.33
CA LEU A 40 -14.30 -1.71 -0.23
C LEU A 40 -15.77 -1.83 0.18
N LYS A 41 -16.20 -1.06 1.20
CA LYS A 41 -17.59 -1.00 1.64
C LYS A 41 -18.55 -0.55 0.54
N GLN A 42 -18.15 0.37 -0.35
CA GLN A 42 -18.99 0.77 -1.48
C GLN A 42 -19.21 -0.38 -2.47
N PHE A 43 -18.18 -1.20 -2.74
CA PHE A 43 -18.33 -2.39 -3.59
C PHE A 43 -19.23 -3.45 -2.94
N GLU A 44 -19.06 -3.69 -1.64
CA GLU A 44 -19.93 -4.60 -0.89
C GLU A 44 -21.38 -4.13 -0.88
N LYS A 45 -21.60 -2.82 -0.68
CA LYS A 45 -22.93 -2.21 -0.75
C LYS A 45 -23.55 -2.36 -2.14
N ALA A 46 -22.79 -2.08 -3.20
CA ALA A 46 -23.28 -2.27 -4.57
C ALA A 46 -23.70 -3.72 -4.83
N ASN A 47 -22.96 -4.72 -4.32
CA ASN A 47 -23.36 -6.13 -4.40
C ASN A 47 -24.67 -6.41 -3.65
N ALA A 48 -24.81 -5.86 -2.44
CA ALA A 48 -26.00 -6.04 -1.61
C ALA A 48 -27.24 -5.41 -2.27
N ASP A 49 -27.09 -4.22 -2.86
CA ASP A 49 -28.16 -3.49 -3.54
C ASP A 49 -28.58 -4.16 -4.86
N LEU A 50 -27.63 -4.78 -5.58
CA LEU A 50 -27.90 -5.46 -6.85
C LEU A 50 -28.66 -6.79 -6.66
N LYS A 51 -28.39 -7.52 -5.59
CA LYS A 51 -29.00 -8.83 -5.31
C LYS A 51 -30.54 -8.82 -5.36
N PRO A 52 -31.26 -7.95 -4.63
CA PRO A 52 -32.73 -7.92 -4.68
C PRO A 52 -33.27 -7.36 -6.01
N LEU A 53 -32.48 -6.62 -6.78
CA LEU A 53 -32.86 -6.16 -8.12
C LEU A 53 -32.81 -7.33 -9.13
N ILE A 54 -31.78 -8.16 -9.04
CA ILE A 54 -31.64 -9.38 -9.86
C ILE A 54 -32.79 -10.34 -9.57
N GLU A 55 -33.13 -10.57 -8.30
CA GLU A 55 -34.18 -11.53 -7.90
C GLU A 55 -35.57 -11.21 -8.48
N LYS A 56 -35.81 -9.97 -8.94
CA LYS A 56 -37.05 -9.54 -9.61
C LYS A 56 -37.12 -9.85 -11.11
N LEU A 57 -36.01 -10.30 -11.71
CA LEU A 57 -35.91 -10.59 -13.14
C LEU A 57 -36.32 -12.03 -13.45
N THR A 58 -36.59 -12.33 -14.73
CA THR A 58 -36.79 -13.70 -15.21
C THR A 58 -35.51 -14.52 -15.07
N PRO A 59 -35.56 -15.87 -14.92
CA PRO A 59 -34.37 -16.70 -14.73
C PRO A 59 -33.24 -16.44 -15.74
N ASP A 60 -33.56 -16.39 -17.04
CA ASP A 60 -32.57 -16.10 -18.09
C ASP A 60 -31.93 -14.71 -17.94
N SER A 61 -32.72 -13.72 -17.53
CA SER A 61 -32.23 -12.36 -17.27
C SER A 61 -31.40 -12.29 -16.00
N GLN A 62 -31.72 -13.10 -14.98
CA GLN A 62 -30.91 -13.21 -13.76
C GLN A 62 -29.51 -13.71 -14.06
N ASP A 63 -29.41 -14.80 -14.84
CA ASP A 63 -28.12 -15.39 -15.20
C ASP A 63 -27.28 -14.41 -16.04
N HIS A 64 -27.90 -13.74 -17.01
CA HIS A 64 -27.20 -12.75 -17.83
C HIS A 64 -26.68 -11.57 -17.00
N VAL A 65 -27.50 -11.01 -16.10
CA VAL A 65 -27.09 -9.88 -15.25
C VAL A 65 -26.04 -10.31 -14.23
N ARG A 66 -26.15 -11.51 -13.64
CA ARG A 66 -25.12 -12.05 -12.73
C ARG A 66 -23.79 -12.24 -13.44
N GLN A 67 -23.79 -12.79 -14.65
CA GLN A 67 -22.56 -12.97 -15.43
C GLN A 67 -21.92 -11.64 -15.80
N THR A 68 -22.70 -10.67 -16.30
CA THR A 68 -22.21 -9.34 -16.65
C THR A 68 -21.68 -8.60 -15.42
N TRP A 69 -22.39 -8.66 -14.29
CA TRP A 69 -21.94 -8.05 -13.04
C TRP A 69 -20.64 -8.67 -12.51
N ASN A 70 -20.57 -10.00 -12.46
CA ASN A 70 -19.36 -10.71 -12.05
C ASN A 70 -18.19 -10.38 -12.98
N LYS A 71 -18.43 -10.27 -14.29
CA LYS A 71 -17.42 -9.85 -15.26
C LYS A 71 -16.92 -8.44 -14.95
N ILE A 72 -17.80 -7.45 -14.82
CA ILE A 72 -17.43 -6.06 -14.50
C ILE A 72 -16.67 -5.98 -13.17
N ARG A 73 -17.11 -6.73 -12.16
CA ARG A 73 -16.48 -6.80 -10.84
C ARG A 73 -15.07 -7.35 -10.94
N ASN A 74 -14.88 -8.48 -11.61
CA ASN A 74 -13.57 -9.12 -11.72
C ASN A 74 -12.63 -8.29 -12.62
N GLU A 75 -13.19 -7.64 -13.64
CA GLU A 75 -12.41 -6.79 -14.54
C GLU A 75 -11.96 -5.47 -13.92
N ASN A 76 -12.68 -4.95 -12.92
CA ASN A 76 -12.41 -3.63 -12.35
C ASN A 76 -12.18 -3.69 -10.84
N ALA A 77 -13.17 -4.13 -10.07
CA ALA A 77 -13.10 -4.13 -8.61
C ALA A 77 -11.94 -4.99 -8.09
N GLU A 78 -11.77 -6.22 -8.57
CA GLU A 78 -10.69 -7.11 -8.10
C GLU A 78 -9.29 -6.55 -8.40
N LYS A 79 -9.12 -5.85 -9.52
CA LYS A 79 -7.85 -5.18 -9.87
C LYS A 79 -7.60 -3.96 -8.99
N PHE A 80 -8.63 -3.18 -8.69
CA PHE A 80 -8.52 -2.06 -7.75
C PHE A 80 -8.23 -2.55 -6.34
N MET A 81 -8.88 -3.64 -5.89
CA MET A 81 -8.62 -4.25 -4.59
C MET A 81 -7.17 -4.74 -4.50
N ALA A 82 -6.70 -5.51 -5.48
CA ALA A 82 -5.32 -5.98 -5.53
C ALA A 82 -4.30 -4.82 -5.56
N PHE A 83 -4.63 -3.71 -6.23
CA PHE A 83 -3.83 -2.49 -6.20
C PHE A 83 -3.72 -1.92 -4.78
N PHE A 84 -4.86 -1.69 -4.12
CA PHE A 84 -4.89 -1.07 -2.81
C PHE A 84 -4.24 -1.96 -1.73
N GLU A 85 -4.46 -3.28 -1.77
CA GLU A 85 -3.79 -4.23 -0.88
C GLU A 85 -2.27 -4.16 -1.06
N SER A 86 -1.80 -4.14 -2.31
CA SER A 86 -0.36 -4.02 -2.60
C SER A 86 0.23 -2.69 -2.12
N ASP A 87 -0.49 -1.57 -2.32
CA ASP A 87 -0.09 -0.26 -1.79
C ASP A 87 -0.02 -0.28 -0.26
N GLN A 88 -0.99 -0.91 0.40
CA GLN A 88 -1.01 -1.05 1.86
C GLN A 88 0.20 -1.84 2.38
N GLU A 89 0.61 -2.90 1.67
CA GLU A 89 1.83 -3.64 2.04
C GLU A 89 3.09 -2.78 1.93
N VAL A 90 3.22 -1.97 0.89
CA VAL A 90 4.35 -1.03 0.73
C VAL A 90 4.33 0.01 1.84
N LEU A 91 3.18 0.63 2.10
CA LEU A 91 3.00 1.64 3.14
C LEU A 91 3.30 1.08 4.53
N SER A 92 2.83 -0.14 4.83
CA SER A 92 3.10 -0.83 6.09
C SER A 92 4.59 -1.13 6.27
N ALA A 93 5.26 -1.60 5.21
CA ALA A 93 6.71 -1.85 5.25
C ALA A 93 7.50 -0.56 5.48
N GLN A 94 7.09 0.54 4.84
CA GLN A 94 7.70 1.86 5.04
C GLN A 94 7.46 2.39 6.46
N LEU A 95 6.24 2.25 6.98
CA LEU A 95 5.89 2.68 8.33
C LEU A 95 6.76 1.96 9.37
N LYS A 96 6.97 0.65 9.23
CA LYS A 96 7.86 -0.10 10.13
C LYS A 96 9.28 0.45 10.17
N LEU A 97 9.83 0.86 9.02
CA LEU A 97 11.15 1.48 8.97
C LEU A 97 11.17 2.87 9.62
N ILE A 98 10.11 3.66 9.42
CA ILE A 98 9.97 4.97 10.06
C ILE A 98 9.83 4.83 11.59
N GLU A 99 9.04 3.86 12.06
CA GLU A 99 8.91 3.53 13.48
C GLU A 99 10.24 3.06 14.07
N PHE A 100 11.01 2.28 13.31
CA PHE A 100 12.37 1.88 13.69
C PHE A 100 13.31 3.08 13.83
N TYR A 101 13.25 4.07 12.92
CA TYR A 101 14.02 5.30 13.09
C TYR A 101 13.58 6.09 14.31
N LYS A 102 12.27 6.22 14.54
CA LYS A 102 11.70 6.88 15.71
C LYS A 102 12.18 6.26 17.02
N SER A 103 12.20 4.93 17.13
CA SER A 103 12.63 4.23 18.35
C SER A 103 14.13 4.35 18.61
N HIS A 104 14.93 4.63 17.59
CA HIS A 104 16.39 4.78 17.69
C HIS A 104 16.88 6.20 17.36
N ALA A 105 16.00 7.19 17.41
CA ALA A 105 16.28 8.54 16.91
C ALA A 105 17.51 9.23 17.55
N GLN A 106 17.86 8.83 18.78
CA GLN A 106 18.99 9.40 19.52
C GLN A 106 20.36 8.86 19.10
N ILE A 107 20.40 7.70 18.42
CA ILE A 107 21.62 6.98 18.05
C ILE A 107 21.71 6.73 16.54
N LEU A 108 20.77 7.29 15.78
CA LEU A 108 20.71 7.25 14.33
C LEU A 108 21.56 8.39 13.78
N HIS A 109 22.41 8.09 12.80
CA HIS A 109 23.19 9.10 12.07
C HIS A 109 22.76 9.14 10.60
N ALA A 110 22.41 10.33 10.12
CA ALA A 110 22.08 10.54 8.72
C ALA A 110 23.29 11.07 7.95
N ASP A 111 23.84 10.25 7.07
CA ASP A 111 24.85 10.65 6.11
C ASP A 111 24.16 11.20 4.85
N ILE A 112 24.02 12.52 4.82
CA ILE A 112 23.34 13.25 3.74
C ILE A 112 24.17 13.18 2.44
N GLU A 113 25.49 13.20 2.53
CA GLU A 113 26.37 13.19 1.35
C GLU A 113 26.29 11.85 0.62
N ASN A 114 26.36 10.74 1.37
CA ASN A 114 26.31 9.39 0.80
C ASN A 114 24.88 8.84 0.70
N GLN A 115 23.87 9.61 1.11
CA GLN A 115 22.46 9.21 1.14
C GLN A 115 22.24 7.91 1.92
N ARG A 116 22.78 7.83 3.14
CA ARG A 116 22.67 6.64 4.02
C ARG A 116 22.24 6.99 5.43
N ILE A 117 21.63 6.00 6.08
CA ILE A 117 21.41 5.98 7.52
C ILE A 117 22.41 5.01 8.12
N THR A 118 23.08 5.41 9.18
CA THR A 118 24.07 4.59 9.87
C THR A 118 23.79 4.50 11.37
N PHE A 119 24.15 3.36 11.95
CA PHE A 119 24.14 3.11 13.38
C PHE A 119 25.51 2.60 13.81
N ASP A 120 25.98 3.03 14.99
CA ASP A 120 27.21 2.48 15.58
C ASP A 120 27.02 1.02 16.04
N ASP A 121 25.78 0.65 16.39
CA ASP A 121 25.39 -0.73 16.69
C ASP A 121 25.15 -1.52 15.40
N ILE A 122 26.02 -2.51 15.16
CA ILE A 122 25.95 -3.40 13.99
C ILE A 122 24.59 -4.12 13.90
N SER A 123 24.01 -4.52 15.03
CA SER A 123 22.72 -5.23 15.04
C SER A 123 21.57 -4.32 14.58
N LEU A 124 21.64 -3.03 14.90
CA LEU A 124 20.68 -2.03 14.40
C LEU A 124 20.90 -1.74 12.93
N GLN A 125 22.17 -1.67 12.49
CA GLN A 125 22.50 -1.52 11.08
C GLN A 125 21.97 -2.69 10.23
N GLU A 126 22.09 -3.93 10.72
CA GLU A 126 21.55 -5.12 10.05
C GLU A 126 20.01 -5.09 10.00
N GLN A 127 19.35 -4.72 11.10
CA GLN A 127 17.89 -4.59 11.13
C GLN A 127 17.37 -3.53 10.15
N GLU A 128 18.05 -2.38 10.08
CA GLU A 128 17.74 -1.33 9.11
C GLU A 128 17.84 -1.86 7.67
N ALA A 129 18.93 -2.55 7.36
CA ALA A 129 19.15 -3.11 6.03
C ALA A 129 18.08 -4.14 5.65
N LEU A 130 17.65 -4.98 6.61
CA LEU A 130 16.56 -5.94 6.42
C LEU A 130 15.23 -5.25 6.13
N LEU A 131 14.90 -4.18 6.88
CA LEU A 131 13.68 -3.40 6.66
C LEU A 131 13.70 -2.72 5.29
N ARG A 132 14.83 -2.14 4.87
CA ARG A 132 15.00 -1.59 3.52
C ARG A 132 14.86 -2.66 2.44
N ALA A 133 15.49 -3.81 2.62
CA ALA A 133 15.38 -4.93 1.68
C ALA A 133 13.93 -5.40 1.54
N LYS A 134 13.18 -5.45 2.65
CA LYS A 134 11.75 -5.78 2.63
C LYS A 134 10.94 -4.76 1.82
N ILE A 135 11.17 -3.46 2.02
CA ILE A 135 10.51 -2.40 1.23
C ILE A 135 10.82 -2.57 -0.25
N MET A 136 12.09 -2.80 -0.63
CA MET A 136 12.48 -3.00 -2.02
C MET A 136 11.79 -4.23 -2.63
N ALA A 137 11.76 -5.35 -1.91
CA ALA A 137 11.10 -6.56 -2.35
C ALA A 137 9.59 -6.37 -2.53
N THR A 138 8.91 -5.71 -1.58
CA THR A 138 7.47 -5.43 -1.67
C THR A 138 7.16 -4.51 -2.85
N LYS A 139 7.97 -3.47 -3.08
CA LYS A 139 7.81 -2.58 -4.26
C LYS A 139 8.05 -3.31 -5.58
N ALA A 140 9.01 -4.24 -5.63
CA ALA A 140 9.24 -5.05 -6.82
C ALA A 140 8.04 -5.96 -7.10
N ALA A 141 7.50 -6.63 -6.08
CA ALA A 141 6.30 -7.46 -6.20
C ALA A 141 5.08 -6.65 -6.66
N GLN A 142 4.89 -5.45 -6.12
CA GLN A 142 3.87 -4.51 -6.55
C GLN A 142 4.02 -4.13 -8.04
N LYS A 143 5.24 -3.80 -8.47
CA LYS A 143 5.50 -3.47 -9.88
C LYS A 143 5.17 -4.63 -10.82
N ASP A 144 5.50 -5.86 -10.42
CA ASP A 144 5.17 -7.05 -11.20
C ASP A 144 3.66 -7.33 -11.24
N LEU A 145 2.95 -7.10 -10.13
CA LEU A 145 1.49 -7.16 -10.07
C LEU A 145 0.86 -6.18 -11.08
N PHE A 146 1.32 -4.93 -11.11
CA PHE A 146 0.83 -3.95 -12.07
C PHE A 146 1.08 -4.33 -13.52
N LYS A 147 2.26 -4.88 -13.80
CA LYS A 147 2.60 -5.33 -15.15
C LYS A 147 1.63 -6.43 -15.60
N LYS A 148 1.34 -7.41 -14.74
CA LYS A 148 0.36 -8.47 -15.03
C LYS A 148 -1.05 -7.91 -15.24
N ILE A 149 -1.47 -6.97 -14.40
CA ILE A 149 -2.77 -6.28 -14.52
C ILE A 149 -2.88 -5.57 -15.88
N GLN A 150 -1.84 -4.86 -16.31
CA GLN A 150 -1.80 -4.17 -17.60
C GLN A 150 -1.77 -5.12 -18.79
N GLU A 151 -1.03 -6.23 -18.71
CA GLU A 151 -0.97 -7.26 -19.76
C GLU A 151 -2.35 -7.94 -19.94
N THR A 152 -3.04 -8.24 -18.84
CA THR A 152 -4.39 -8.81 -18.87
C THR A 152 -5.41 -7.87 -19.54
N ASN A 153 -5.23 -6.54 -19.42
CA ASN A 153 -6.09 -5.56 -20.07
C ASN A 153 -5.85 -5.46 -21.59
N LYS A 154 -4.64 -5.79 -22.06
CA LYS A 154 -4.30 -5.75 -23.49
C LYS A 154 -4.76 -6.97 -24.28
N THR A 155 -4.92 -8.12 -23.62
CA THR A 155 -5.42 -9.36 -24.25
C THR A 155 -6.94 -9.49 -24.22
N ALA A 156 -7.65 -8.62 -23.48
CA ALA A 156 -9.10 -8.56 -23.41
C ALA A 156 -9.75 -7.54 -24.38
N GLN A 157 -8.94 -6.78 -25.13
CA GLN A 157 -9.34 -5.86 -26.21
C GLN A 157 -9.02 -6.48 -27.57
#